data_AF-A0A8T0Z6I8-F1
#
_entry.id   AF-A0A8T0Z6I8-F1
#
_cell.length_a   1.000
_cell.length_b   1.000
_cell.length_c   1.000
_cell.angle_alpha   90.00
_cell.angle_beta   90.00
_cell.angle_gamma   90.00
#
_symmetry.space_group_name_H-M   'P 1'
#
loop_
_entity.id
_entity.type
_entity.pdbx_description
1 polymer ?
#
loop_
_entity_poly.entity_id
_entity_poly.type
_entity_poly.pdbx_seq_one_letter_code
_entity_poly.pdbx_strand_id
1 'polypeptide(L)' 'MYGRSVSYTPPYHPELQPIELIWRHMKGWIGRNPAKNVSELEEKMEASKGRIVSKDWNKA' A
#
# COMPACT_ATOMS: atom_id res chain seq x y z
N MET A 1 -18.10 -18.31 13.57
CA MET A 1 -17.98 -17.10 12.73
C MET A 1 -17.41 -15.96 13.58
N TYR A 2 -16.38 -15.24 13.12
CA TYR A 2 -15.60 -14.27 13.92
C TYR A 2 -16.20 -12.85 14.04
N GLY A 3 -17.50 -12.66 13.79
CA GLY A 3 -18.18 -11.36 13.97
C GLY A 3 -17.68 -10.20 13.10
N ARG A 4 -17.02 -10.48 11.97
CA ARG A 4 -16.50 -9.43 11.07
C ARG A 4 -17.51 -9.12 9.96
N SER A 5 -17.79 -7.84 9.75
CA SER A 5 -18.56 -7.34 8.60
C SER A 5 -17.66 -7.23 7.37
N VAL A 6 -18.17 -7.68 6.21
CA VAL A 6 -17.49 -7.53 4.92
C VAL A 6 -18.19 -6.43 4.13
N SER A 7 -17.43 -5.40 3.72
CA SER A 7 -17.96 -4.32 2.87
C SER A 7 -17.85 -4.71 1.41
N TYR A 8 -18.87 -4.40 0.62
CA TYR A 8 -18.82 -4.61 -0.83
C TYR A 8 -17.80 -3.65 -1.47
N THR A 9 -16.97 -4.18 -2.35
CA THR A 9 -16.10 -3.41 -3.24
C THR A 9 -16.40 -3.82 -4.68
N PRO A 10 -16.66 -2.87 -5.58
CA PRO A 10 -16.96 -3.21 -6.97
C PRO A 10 -15.71 -3.77 -7.67
N PRO A 11 -15.88 -4.69 -8.64
CA PRO A 11 -14.76 -5.30 -9.36
C PRO A 11 -14.00 -4.25 -10.17
N TYR A 12 -12.67 -4.40 -10.26
CA TYR A 12 -11.78 -3.49 -11.01
C TYR A 12 -11.69 -2.04 -10.48
N HIS A 13 -12.03 -1.81 -9.22
CA HIS A 13 -11.87 -0.52 -8.55
C HIS A 13 -10.78 -0.53 -7.45
N PRO A 14 -9.49 -0.73 -7.79
CA PRO A 14 -8.41 -0.72 -6.80
C PRO A 14 -8.25 0.63 -6.10
N GLU A 15 -8.73 1.73 -6.70
CA GLU A 15 -8.73 3.06 -6.09
C GLU A 15 -9.64 3.19 -4.86
N LEU A 16 -10.57 2.25 -4.67
CA LEU A 16 -11.44 2.17 -3.50
C LEU A 16 -10.87 1.24 -2.41
N GLN A 17 -9.77 0.54 -2.69
CA GLN A 17 -9.15 -0.39 -1.75
C GLN A 17 -7.94 0.28 -1.08
N PRO A 18 -7.99 0.58 0.23
CA PRO A 18 -6.90 1.24 0.94
C PRO A 18 -5.54 0.56 0.76
N ILE A 19 -5.51 -0.77 0.75
CA ILE A 19 -4.28 -1.55 0.60
C ILE A 19 -3.60 -1.30 -0.76
N GLU A 20 -4.37 -1.19 -1.84
CA GLU A 20 -3.84 -0.89 -3.18
C GLU A 20 -3.26 0.52 -3.25
N LEU A 21 -3.89 1.49 -2.56
CA LEU A 21 -3.36 2.85 -2.46
C LEU A 21 -2.04 2.89 -1.67
N ILE A 22 -1.98 2.21 -0.53
CA ILE A 22 -0.74 2.06 0.26
C ILE A 22 0.37 1.46 -0.62
N TRP A 23 0.08 0.35 -1.32
CA TRP A 23 1.05 -0.28 -2.23
C TRP A 23 1.47 0.62 -3.38
N ARG A 24 0.57 1.41 -3.95
CA ARG A 24 0.90 2.38 -5.01
C ARG A 24 1.95 3.38 -4.53
N HIS A 25 1.80 3.92 -3.32
CA HIS A 25 2.77 4.85 -2.75
C HIS A 25 4.12 4.19 -2.44
N MET A 26 4.11 2.99 -1.83
CA MET A 26 5.32 2.21 -1.55
C MET A 26 6.10 1.92 -2.82
N LYS A 27 5.45 1.32 -3.82
CA LYS A 27 6.06 0.96 -5.10
C LYS A 27 6.55 2.19 -5.86
N GLY A 28 5.81 3.29 -5.81
CA GLY A 28 6.23 4.55 -6.42
C GLY A 28 7.52 5.11 -5.81
N TRP A 29 7.70 4.99 -4.50
CA TRP A 29 8.94 5.40 -3.83
C TRP A 29 10.11 4.46 -4.15
N ILE A 30 9.90 3.14 -4.05
CA ILE A 30 10.94 2.13 -4.36
C ILE A 30 11.34 2.21 -5.83
N GLY A 31 10.39 2.43 -6.73
CA GLY A 31 10.65 2.52 -8.17
C GLY A 31 11.54 3.69 -8.59
N ARG A 32 11.61 4.77 -7.79
CA ARG A 32 12.53 5.89 -8.03
C ARG A 32 14.00 5.51 -7.79
N ASN A 33 14.24 4.55 -6.92
CA ASN A 33 15.57 3.98 -6.69
C ASN A 33 15.40 2.46 -6.45
N PRO A 34 15.32 1.64 -7.51
CA PRO A 34 15.02 0.22 -7.40
C PRO A 34 15.99 -0.52 -6.48
N ALA A 35 15.50 -1.54 -5.77
CA ALA A 35 16.35 -2.45 -5.00
C ALA A 35 17.11 -3.40 -5.94
N LYS A 36 18.34 -3.77 -5.55
CA LYS A 36 19.19 -4.70 -6.30
C LYS A 36 19.02 -6.15 -5.86
N ASN A 37 18.51 -6.37 -4.65
CA ASN A 37 18.28 -7.68 -4.07
C ASN A 37 17.11 -7.63 -3.08
N VAL A 38 16.70 -8.81 -2.59
CA VAL A 38 15.54 -8.95 -1.68
C VAL A 38 15.80 -8.27 -0.33
N SER A 39 17.01 -8.34 0.22
CA SER A 39 17.35 -7.68 1.49
C SER A 39 17.19 -6.16 1.40
N GLU A 40 17.71 -5.56 0.32
CA GLU A 40 17.55 -4.13 0.07
C GLU A 40 16.08 -3.76 -0.19
N LEU A 41 15.31 -4.66 -0.80
CA LEU A 41 13.87 -4.46 -1.00
C LEU A 41 13.13 -4.43 0.33
N GLU A 42 13.44 -5.33 1.26
CA GLU A 42 12.86 -5.38 2.61
C GLU A 42 13.17 -4.11 3.39
N GLU A 43 14.44 -3.66 3.40
CA GLU A 43 14.85 -2.41 4.04
C GLU A 43 14.08 -1.21 3.47
N LYS A 44 13.96 -1.14 2.14
CA LYS A 44 13.18 -0.10 1.46
C LYS A 44 11.70 -0.19 1.79
N MET A 45 11.14 -1.39 1.87
CA MET A 45 9.75 -1.60 2.25
C MET A 45 9.47 -1.06 3.66
N GLU A 46 10.31 -1.40 4.65
CA GLU A 46 10.20 -0.89 6.02
C GLU A 46 10.35 0.64 6.07
N ALA A 47 11.36 1.20 5.38
CA ALA A 47 11.56 2.64 5.31
C ALA A 47 10.39 3.39 4.65
N SER A 48 9.65 2.73 3.77
CA SER A 48 8.49 3.34 3.10
C SER A 48 7.26 3.45 4.02
N LYS A 49 7.10 2.56 5.01
CA LYS A 49 5.95 2.58 5.94
C LYS A 49 5.84 3.89 6.70
N GLY A 50 6.97 4.43 7.18
CA GLY A 50 7.00 5.71 7.90
C GLY A 50 6.66 6.94 7.06
N ARG A 51 6.56 6.79 5.73
CA ARG A 51 6.20 7.88 4.81
C ARG A 51 4.73 7.88 4.42
N ILE A 52 4.00 6.81 4.69
CA ILE A 52 2.61 6.66 4.30
C ILE A 52 1.77 7.10 5.49
N VAL A 53 0.98 8.16 5.28
CA VAL A 53 0.07 8.71 6.29
C VAL A 53 -1.37 8.47 5.86
N SER A 54 -2.32 8.51 6.80
CA SER A 54 -3.74 8.18 6.52
C SER A 54 -4.32 8.97 5.34
N LYS A 55 -3.91 10.23 5.17
CA LYS A 55 -4.33 11.07 4.03
C LYS A 55 -4.01 10.48 2.65
N ASP A 56 -3.03 9.57 2.56
CA ASP A 56 -2.57 9.00 1.30
C ASP A 56 -3.48 7.85 0.81
N TRP A 57 -4.29 7.26 1.70
CA TRP A 57 -5.19 6.15 1.38
C TRP A 57 -6.64 6.36 1.85
N ASN A 58 -6.91 7.43 2.58
CA ASN A 58 -8.24 7.83 3.00
C ASN A 58 -8.80 8.83 1.99
N LYS A 59 -9.36 8.32 0.88
CA LYS A 59 -10.17 9.13 -0.02
C LYS A 59 -11.56 9.24 0.60
N ALA A 60 -11.85 10.42 1.15
CA ALA A 60 -13.16 10.81 1.67
C ALA A 60 -14.26 10.67 0.61
#